data_AF-A0A958WCP2-F1
#
_entry.id   AF-A0A958WCP2-F1
#
_cell.length_a   1.000
_cell.length_b   1.000
_cell.length_c   1.000
_cell.angle_alpha   90.00
_cell.angle_beta   90.00
_cell.angle_gamma   90.00
#
_symmetry.space_group_name_H-M   'P 1'
#
loop_
_entity.id
_entity.type
_entity.pdbx_description
1 polymer ?
#
loop_
_entity_poly.entity_id
_entity_poly.type
_entity_poly.pdbx_seq_one_letter_code
_entity_poly.pdbx_strand_id
1 'polypeptide(L)' 'MKVTALIPDELVKEVKKVSGGKNITESLVIALKFYLNSRRLDKTLEQIEKEPMQFNEDFTAYGIRQINRNR' A
#
# COMPACT_ATOMS: atom_id res chain seq x y z
N MET A 1 -8.14 -4.98 -24.15
CA MET A 1 -8.40 -6.43 -24.31
C MET A 1 -9.74 -6.76 -23.67
N LYS A 2 -10.61 -7.53 -24.33
CA LYS A 2 -11.89 -7.99 -23.75
C LYS A 2 -11.66 -9.34 -23.07
N VAL A 3 -12.16 -9.51 -21.86
CA VAL A 3 -12.05 -10.74 -21.06
C VAL A 3 -13.44 -11.13 -20.59
N THR A 4 -13.74 -12.41 -20.58
CA THR A 4 -14.99 -12.97 -20.04
C THR A 4 -14.64 -13.78 -18.80
N ALA A 5 -15.35 -13.56 -17.70
CA ALA A 5 -15.14 -14.25 -16.43
C ALA A 5 -16.49 -14.57 -15.79
N LEU A 6 -16.56 -15.68 -15.05
CA LEU A 6 -17.72 -16.03 -14.24
C LEU A 6 -17.50 -15.44 -12.84
N ILE A 7 -18.36 -14.51 -12.43
CA ILE A 7 -18.27 -13.80 -11.15
C ILE A 7 -19.67 -13.72 -10.54
N PRO A 8 -19.84 -13.92 -9.23
CA PRO A 8 -21.12 -13.75 -8.57
C PRO A 8 -21.69 -12.32 -8.74
N ASP A 9 -22.96 -12.22 -9.13
CA ASP A 9 -23.62 -10.93 -9.36
C ASP A 9 -23.67 -10.04 -8.11
N GLU A 10 -23.86 -10.64 -6.95
CA GLU A 10 -23.90 -9.91 -5.67
C GLU A 10 -22.56 -9.22 -5.39
N LEU A 11 -21.45 -9.92 -5.63
CA LEU A 11 -20.11 -9.36 -5.49
C LEU A 11 -19.89 -8.20 -6.47
N VAL A 12 -20.34 -8.34 -7.73
CA VAL A 12 -20.24 -7.26 -8.72
C VAL A 12 -21.03 -6.03 -8.29
N LYS A 13 -22.23 -6.22 -7.73
CA LYS A 13 -23.07 -5.13 -7.21
C LYS A 13 -22.40 -4.40 -6.04
N GLU A 14 -21.83 -5.16 -5.11
CA GLU A 14 -21.13 -4.59 -3.95
C GLU A 14 -19.89 -3.81 -4.37
N VAL A 15 -19.03 -4.40 -5.22
CA VAL A 15 -17.84 -3.74 -5.75
C VAL A 15 -18.21 -2.46 -6.50
N LYS A 16 -19.28 -2.47 -7.30
CA LYS A 16 -19.77 -1.26 -7.98
C LYS A 16 -20.20 -0.17 -6.99
N LYS A 17 -20.89 -0.54 -5.91
CA LYS A 17 -21.32 0.40 -4.87
C LYS A 17 -20.15 1.05 -4.14
N VAL A 18 -19.09 0.29 -3.86
CA VAL A 18 -17.96 0.74 -3.03
C VAL A 18 -16.87 1.43 -3.85
N SER A 19 -16.61 0.97 -5.08
CA SER A 19 -15.48 1.47 -5.90
C SER A 19 -15.65 2.89 -6.43
N GLY A 20 -16.88 3.41 -6.51
CA GLY A 20 -17.18 4.70 -7.14
C GLY A 20 -17.03 4.72 -8.66
N GLY A 21 -16.81 3.55 -9.31
CA GLY A 21 -16.69 3.45 -10.75
C GLY A 21 -18.01 3.73 -11.48
N LYS A 22 -17.95 4.32 -12.69
CA LYS A 22 -19.13 4.69 -13.47
C LYS A 22 -19.85 3.46 -14.03
N ASN A 23 -19.12 2.37 -14.25
CA ASN A 23 -19.64 1.11 -14.77
C ASN A 23 -18.95 -0.10 -14.12
N ILE A 24 -19.45 -1.30 -14.42
CA ILE A 24 -18.93 -2.56 -13.85
C ILE A 24 -17.44 -2.73 -14.17
N THR A 25 -17.03 -2.48 -15.41
CA THR A 25 -15.64 -2.64 -15.84
C THR A 25 -14.70 -1.72 -15.06
N GLU A 26 -15.02 -0.44 -14.95
CA GLU A 26 -14.22 0.53 -14.19
C GLU A 26 -14.17 0.17 -12.71
N SER A 27 -15.30 -0.26 -12.14
CA SER A 27 -15.39 -0.71 -10.75
C SER A 27 -14.46 -1.90 -10.47
N LEU A 28 -14.46 -2.90 -11.35
CA LEU A 28 -13.60 -4.07 -11.25
C LEU A 28 -12.12 -3.70 -11.44
N VAL A 29 -11.80 -2.79 -12.38
CA VAL A 29 -10.43 -2.32 -12.58
C VAL A 29 -9.90 -1.60 -11.34
N ILE A 30 -10.71 -0.74 -10.71
CA ILE A 30 -10.37 -0.07 -9.45
C ILE A 30 -10.11 -1.11 -8.36
N ALA A 31 -11.02 -2.07 -8.18
CA ALA A 31 -10.89 -3.10 -7.16
C ALA A 31 -9.63 -3.97 -7.35
N LEU A 32 -9.33 -4.38 -8.59
CA LEU A 32 -8.14 -5.17 -8.89
C LEU A 32 -6.84 -4.39 -8.65
N LYS A 33 -6.79 -3.11 -9.05
CA LYS A 33 -5.63 -2.25 -8.76
C LYS A 33 -5.43 -2.05 -7.27
N PHE A 34 -6.51 -1.82 -6.54
CA PHE A 34 -6.48 -1.69 -5.09
C PHE A 34 -5.94 -2.97 -4.43
N TYR A 35 -6.43 -4.14 -4.84
CA TYR A 35 -5.95 -5.43 -4.35
C TYR A 35 -4.44 -5.60 -4.58
N LEU A 36 -3.95 -5.32 -5.79
CA LEU A 36 -2.52 -5.41 -6.09
C LEU A 36 -1.68 -4.44 -5.28
N ASN A 37 -2.15 -3.19 -5.09
CA ASN A 37 -1.44 -2.20 -4.30
C ASN A 37 -1.40 -2.59 -2.82
N SER A 38 -2.50 -3.10 -2.26
CA SER A 38 -2.56 -3.60 -0.90
C SER A 38 -1.53 -4.72 -0.68
N ARG A 39 -1.47 -5.71 -1.60
CA ARG A 39 -0.46 -6.78 -1.52
C ARG A 39 0.99 -6.31 -1.67
N ARG A 40 1.23 -5.23 -2.41
CA ARG A 40 2.57 -4.62 -2.49
C ARG A 40 2.94 -3.93 -1.18
N LEU A 41 1.98 -3.20 -0.60
CA LEU A 41 2.16 -2.54 0.68
C LEU A 41 2.44 -3.55 1.80
N ASP A 42 1.67 -4.65 1.88
CA ASP A 42 1.91 -5.74 2.83
C ASP A 42 3.37 -6.25 2.74
N LYS A 43 3.83 -6.54 1.52
CA LYS A 43 5.22 -7.00 1.29
C LYS A 43 6.27 -5.97 1.69
N THR A 44 6.02 -4.69 1.44
CA THR A 44 6.92 -3.62 1.85
C THR A 44 6.95 -3.50 3.37
N LEU A 45 5.81 -3.61 4.04
CA LEU A 45 5.75 -3.61 5.50
C LEU A 45 6.52 -4.80 6.10
N GLU A 46 6.36 -6.00 5.55
CA GLU A 46 7.14 -7.18 5.96
C GLU A 46 8.66 -6.97 5.82
N GLN A 47 9.10 -6.22 4.81
CA GLN A 47 10.52 -5.88 4.63
C GLN A 47 10.98 -4.88 5.70
N ILE A 48 10.18 -3.85 5.96
CA ILE A 48 10.47 -2.85 7.01
C ILE A 48 10.46 -3.50 8.40
N GLU A 49 9.60 -4.48 8.66
CA GLU A 49 9.58 -5.17 9.94
C GLU A 49 10.84 -6.01 10.17
N LYS A 50 11.36 -6.65 9.10
CA LYS A 50 12.62 -7.41 9.15
C LYS A 50 13.83 -6.52 9.35
N GLU A 51 13.85 -5.37 8.68
CA GLU A 51 14.92 -4.40 8.78
C GLU A 51 14.31 -3.01 8.99
N PRO A 52 14.01 -2.65 10.26
CA PRO A 52 13.39 -1.38 10.57
C PRO A 52 14.33 -0.24 10.19
N MET A 53 13.78 0.78 9.55
CA MET A 53 14.54 1.98 9.24
C MET A 53 15.06 2.60 10.54
N GLN A 54 16.38 2.65 10.65
CA GLN A 54 17.06 3.31 11.76
C GLN A 54 17.36 4.75 11.36
N PHE A 55 17.13 5.68 12.29
CA PHE A 55 17.63 7.03 12.12
C PHE A 55 19.14 6.98 12.09
N ASN A 56 19.74 7.76 11.19
CA ASN A 56 21.18 7.95 11.21
C ASN A 56 21.59 8.46 12.61
N GLU A 57 22.56 7.78 13.23
CA GLU A 57 22.99 8.00 14.61
C GLU A 57 23.34 9.47 14.87
N ASP A 58 23.91 10.18 13.90
CA ASP A 58 24.26 11.60 13.97
C ASP A 58 23.05 12.52 14.19
N PHE A 59 21.86 12.07 13.76
CA PHE A 59 20.60 12.79 13.93
C PHE A 59 19.80 12.34 15.16
N THR A 60 20.32 11.38 15.92
CA THR A 60 19.74 11.04 17.23
C THR A 60 20.10 12.10 18.26
N ALA A 61 19.34 12.17 19.36
CA ALA A 61 19.67 13.06 20.47
C ALA A 61 21.07 12.81 21.05
N TYR A 62 21.58 11.58 20.96
CA TYR A 62 22.95 11.26 21.37
C TYR A 62 23.99 11.77 20.36
N GLY A 63 23.80 11.50 19.06
CA GLY A 63 24.69 11.97 18.00
C GLY A 63 24.82 13.49 17.97
N ILE A 64 23.70 14.21 18.06
CA ILE A 64 23.69 15.69 18.13
C ILE A 64 24.47 16.19 19.36
N ARG A 65 24.34 15.52 20.51
CA ARG A 65 25.10 15.89 21.72
C ARG A 65 26.60 15.66 21.55
N GLN A 66 27.01 14.57 20.89
CA GLN A 66 28.43 14.33 20.60
C GLN A 66 28.99 15.39 19.64
N ILE A 67 28.29 15.68 18.55
CA ILE A 67 28.70 16.71 17.58
C ILE A 67 28.87 18.06 18.27
N ASN A 68 27.92 18.47 19.12
CA ASN A 68 27.99 19.74 19.84
C ASN A 68 29.08 19.79 20.94
N ARG A 69 29.48 18.63 21.50
CA ARG A 69 30.54 18.55 22.52
C ARG A 69 31.95 18.51 21.93
N ASN A 70 32.09 18.05 20.69
CA ASN A 70 33.37 17.97 19.96
C ASN A 70 33.65 19.23 19.11
N ARG A 71 32.84 20.27 19.27
CA ARG A 71 32.98 21.58 18.64
C ARG A 71 33.63 22.56 19.60
#